data_AF-A0A3B1CYP6-F1
#
_entry.id   AF-A0A3B1CYP6-F1
#
_cell.length_a   1.000
_cell.length_b   1.000
_cell.length_c   1.000
_cell.angle_alpha   90.00
_cell.angle_beta   90.00
_cell.angle_gamma   90.00
#
_symmetry.space_group_name_H-M   'P 1'
#
loop_
_entity.id
_entity.type
_entity.pdbx_description
1 polymer ?
#
loop_
_entity_poly.entity_id
_entity_poly.type
_entity_poly.pdbx_seq_one_letter_code
_entity_poly.pdbx_strand_id
1 'polypeptide(L)' 'MGRRKVLVVHGPNLNMLGKRETGIYGDLDYDGLNLKIVEKAEELGLEVEIKQSNHEGELVDIIQNQGA' A
#
# COMPACT_ATOMS: atom_id res chain seq x y z
N MET A 1 -18.29 11.43 -14.26
CA MET A 1 -16.82 11.51 -14.20
C MET A 1 -16.35 10.26 -13.46
N GLY A 2 -15.41 9.49 -14.04
CA GLY A 2 -14.86 8.32 -13.36
C GLY A 2 -13.97 8.74 -12.19
N ARG A 3 -13.94 7.95 -11.11
CA ARG A 3 -13.00 8.15 -10.01
C ARG A 3 -11.58 7.89 -10.52
N ARG A 4 -10.60 8.69 -10.06
CA ARG A 4 -9.19 8.44 -10.38
C ARG A 4 -8.71 7.25 -9.55
N LYS A 5 -8.06 6.28 -10.20
CA LYS A 5 -7.48 5.10 -9.54
C LYS A 5 -6.04 5.37 -9.11
N VAL A 6 -5.69 4.97 -7.90
CA VAL A 6 -4.35 5.04 -7.32
C VAL A 6 -3.89 3.64 -6.93
N LEU A 7 -2.68 3.28 -7.32
CA LEU A 7 -2.01 2.07 -6.83
C LEU A 7 -1.01 2.46 -5.73
N VAL A 8 -1.11 1.81 -4.58
CA VAL A 8 -0.09 1.87 -3.52
C VAL A 8 0.66 0.54 -3.50
N VAL A 9 1.99 0.61 -3.66
CA VAL A 9 2.87 -0.56 -3.67
C VAL A 9 3.81 -0.49 -2.48
N HIS A 10 3.64 -1.40 -1.53
CA HIS A 10 4.53 -1.58 -0.40
C HIS A 10 5.68 -2.52 -0.78
N GLY A 11 6.90 -2.09 -0.52
CA GLY A 11 8.11 -2.89 -0.74
C GLY A 11 8.36 -3.98 0.30
N PRO A 12 9.58 -4.53 0.32
CA PRO A 12 9.93 -5.63 1.20
C PRO A 12 9.81 -5.28 2.69
N ASN A 13 9.35 -6.26 3.46
CA ASN A 13 9.19 -6.24 4.92
C ASN A 13 8.12 -5.28 5.48
N LEU A 14 7.45 -4.46 4.67
CA LEU A 14 6.36 -3.59 5.18
C LEU A 14 5.15 -4.37 5.70
N ASN A 15 4.95 -5.62 5.27
CA ASN A 15 3.98 -6.53 5.86
C ASN A 15 4.30 -6.90 7.33
N MET A 16 5.48 -6.53 7.83
CA MET A 16 5.93 -6.78 9.21
C MET A 16 5.79 -5.54 10.12
N LEU A 17 5.21 -4.44 9.63
CA LEU A 17 4.87 -3.29 10.48
C LEU A 17 4.06 -3.73 11.71
N GLY A 18 4.34 -3.10 12.85
CA GLY A 18 3.73 -3.45 14.15
C GLY A 18 4.32 -4.68 14.84
N LYS A 19 5.20 -5.47 14.18
CA LYS A 19 5.81 -6.68 14.77
C LYS A 19 7.28 -6.53 15.18
N ARG A 20 8.01 -5.55 14.61
CA ARG A 20 9.43 -5.26 14.93
C ARG A 20 9.67 -3.75 14.93
N GLU A 21 10.60 -3.28 15.77
CA GLU A 21 11.11 -1.90 15.76
C GLU A 21 10.03 -0.80 15.85
N THR A 22 8.98 -1.00 16.68
CA THR A 22 7.88 -0.04 16.86
C THR A 22 8.35 1.35 17.31
N GLY A 23 9.46 1.44 18.06
CA GLY A 23 10.09 2.71 18.42
C GLY A 23 10.66 3.52 17.24
N ILE A 24 10.83 2.89 16.06
CA ILE A 24 11.34 3.52 14.83
C ILE A 24 10.21 3.71 13.82
N TYR A 25 9.38 2.69 13.60
CA TYR A 25 8.33 2.70 12.57
C TYR A 25 6.94 3.10 13.08
N GLY A 26 6.81 3.35 14.38
CA GLY A 26 5.54 3.61 15.05
C GLY A 26 4.78 2.33 15.38
N ASP A 27 3.65 2.51 16.08
CA ASP A 27 2.81 1.42 16.57
C ASP A 27 1.74 0.98 15.55
N LEU A 28 1.72 1.60 14.37
CA LEU A 28 0.76 1.27 13.32
C LEU A 28 1.21 -0.01 12.60
N ASP A 29 0.36 -1.03 12.63
CA ASP A 29 0.60 -2.25 11.88
C ASP A 29 0.22 -2.09 10.39
N TYR A 30 0.55 -3.12 9.61
CA TYR A 30 0.32 -3.12 8.17
C TYR A 30 -1.17 -2.93 7.80
N ASP A 31 -2.07 -3.60 8.52
CA ASP A 31 -3.50 -3.54 8.26
C ASP A 31 -4.07 -2.16 8.64
N GLY A 32 -3.63 -1.60 9.77
CA GLY A 32 -3.99 -0.27 10.21
C GLY A 32 -3.50 0.83 9.26
N LEU A 33 -2.31 0.68 8.68
CA LEU A 33 -1.82 1.58 7.63
C LEU A 33 -2.72 1.52 6.39
N ASN A 34 -3.07 0.32 5.94
CA ASN A 34 -3.89 0.13 4.75
C ASN A 34 -5.32 0.66 4.94
N LEU A 35 -5.90 0.48 6.13
CA LEU A 35 -7.20 1.05 6.46
C LEU A 35 -7.18 2.58 6.34
N LYS A 36 -6.18 3.25 6.91
CA LYS A 36 -6.04 4.71 6.80
C LYS A 36 -5.88 5.19 5.36
N ILE A 37 -5.18 4.42 4.53
CA ILE A 37 -5.03 4.72 3.09
C ILE A 37 -6.39 4.64 2.39
N VAL A 38 -7.18 3.60 2.66
CA VAL A 38 -8.52 3.41 2.07
C VAL A 38 -9.46 4.53 2.50
N GLU A 39 -9.55 4.81 3.81
CA GLU A 39 -10.38 5.90 4.35
C GLU A 39 -10.01 7.24 3.69
N LYS A 40 -8.70 7.51 3.54
CA LYS A 40 -8.25 8.74 2.91
C LYS A 40 -8.58 8.80 1.42
N ALA A 41 -8.49 7.68 0.71
CA ALA A 41 -8.87 7.61 -0.70
C ALA A 41 -10.37 7.88 -0.89
N GLU A 42 -11.22 7.34 -0.01
CA GLU A 42 -12.66 7.58 -0.02
C GLU A 42 -13.00 9.05 0.19
N GLU A 43 -12.38 9.70 1.18
CA GLU A 43 -12.53 11.15 1.42
C GLU A 43 -12.16 12.00 0.18
N LEU A 44 -11.16 11.55 -0.58
CA LEU A 44 -10.66 12.24 -1.77
C LEU A 44 -11.44 11.86 -3.04
N GLY A 45 -12.41 10.95 -2.96
CA GLY A 45 -13.16 10.43 -4.11
C GLY A 45 -12.29 9.62 -5.08
N LEU A 46 -11.26 8.95 -4.57
CA LEU A 46 -10.34 8.09 -5.32
C LEU A 46 -10.72 6.62 -5.17
N GLU A 47 -10.36 5.82 -6.17
CA GLU A 47 -10.28 4.36 -6.02
C GLU A 47 -8.85 3.99 -5.67
N VAL A 48 -8.65 3.09 -4.72
CA VAL A 48 -7.30 2.65 -4.32
C VAL A 48 -7.16 1.15 -4.42
N GLU A 49 -6.04 0.70 -4.97
CA GLU A 49 -5.59 -0.67 -4.93
C GLU A 49 -4.27 -0.71 -4.15
N ILE A 50 -4.14 -1.65 -3.22
CA ILE A 50 -2.95 -1.79 -2.38
C ILE A 50 -2.31 -3.15 -2.68
N LYS A 51 -1.00 -3.16 -2.92
CA LYS A 51 -0.18 -4.36 -3.09
C LYS A 51 1.02 -4.31 -2.16
N GLN A 52 1.54 -5.47 -1.81
CA GLN A 52 2.82 -5.61 -1.12
C GLN A 52 3.56 -6.80 -1.70
N SER A 53 4.89 -6.69 -1.82
CA SER A 53 5.74 -7.85 -2.08
C SER A 53 7.11 -7.71 -1.45
N ASN A 54 7.68 -8.86 -1.11
CA ASN A 54 9.08 -9.01 -0.69
C ASN A 54 10.03 -9.31 -1.86
N HIS A 55 9.50 -9.51 -3.06
CA HIS A 55 10.25 -9.89 -4.25
C HIS A 55 10.32 -8.73 -5.23
N GLU A 56 11.53 -8.30 -5.56
CA GLU A 56 11.77 -7.20 -6.51
C GLU A 56 11.09 -7.44 -7.86
N GLY A 57 11.18 -8.66 -8.41
CA GLY A 57 10.52 -9.01 -9.67
C GLY A 57 9.00 -8.80 -9.63
N GLU A 58 8.35 -9.22 -8.54
CA GLU A 58 6.90 -9.02 -8.39
C GLU A 58 6.54 -7.52 -8.26
N LEU A 59 7.37 -6.73 -7.59
CA LEU A 59 7.19 -5.28 -7.53
C LEU A 59 7.29 -4.64 -8.92
N VAL A 60 8.25 -5.09 -9.73
CA VAL A 60 8.40 -4.66 -11.13
C VAL A 60 7.15 -5.05 -11.93
N ASP A 61 6.69 -6.30 -11.82
CA ASP A 61 5.50 -6.78 -12.51
C ASP A 61 4.24 -5.98 -12.13
N ILE A 62 4.05 -5.70 -10.83
CA ILE A 62 2.94 -4.88 -10.32
C ILE A 62 2.92 -3.51 -11.00
N ILE A 63 4.09 -2.86 -11.13
CA ILE A 63 4.22 -1.52 -11.73
C ILE A 63 4.00 -1.59 -13.25
N GLN A 64 4.61 -2.55 -13.94
CA GLN A 64 4.50 -2.70 -15.40
C GLN A 64 3.06 -2.98 -15.84
N ASN A 65 2.27 -3.69 -15.01
CA ASN A 65 0.89 -4.04 -15.31
C ASN A 65 -0.11 -2.87 -15.18
N GLN A 66 0.29 -1.67 -14.74
CA GLN A 66 -0.63 -0.52 -14.59
C GLN A 66 -0.90 0.28 -15.87
N GLY A 67 -0.25 -0.07 -16.98
CA GLY A 67 -0.40 0.61 -18.28
C GLY A 67 -1.07 -0.23 -19.37
N ALA A 68 -1.56 -1.43 -19.03
CA ALA A 68 -2.24 -2.33 -19.95
C ALA A 68 -3.76 -2.10 -19.97
#